data_AF-A0A3B9FQ34-F1
#
_entry.id   AF-A0A3B9FQ34-F1
#
_cell.length_a   1.000
_cell.length_b   1.000
_cell.length_c   1.000
_cell.angle_alpha   90.00
_cell.angle_beta   90.00
_cell.angle_gamma   90.00
#
_symmetry.space_group_name_H-M   'P 1'
#
loop_
_entity.id
_entity.type
_entity.pdbx_description
1 polymer ?
#
loop_
_entity_poly.entity_id
_entity_poly.type
_entity_poly.pdbx_seq_one_letter_code
_entity_poly.pdbx_strand_id
1 'polypeptide(L)'
;MLGVRSVVGNECRFSNVVMMGADYFYSQENPSDDTDGEKCVSVGVGDRSVIEDSIIDKNAKIGAEVSLSPAGIEDGWSDEKLGIYVRDGILVVVKNAVVPAGTKIGSV
;
A
#
# COMPACT_ATOMS: atom_id res chain seq x y z
N MET A 1 10.28 -4.54 7.95
CA MET A 1 11.44 -4.03 7.18
C MET A 1 10.95 -2.99 6.18
N LEU A 2 11.64 -1.84 6.08
CA LEU A 2 11.36 -0.82 5.09
C LEU A 2 12.51 -0.76 4.07
N GLY A 3 12.14 -0.83 2.80
CA GLY A 3 13.06 -0.83 1.67
C GLY A 3 13.52 0.58 1.30
N VAL A 4 14.36 0.63 0.28
CA VAL A 4 14.98 1.87 -0.19
C VAL A 4 13.93 2.79 -0.79
N ARG A 5 13.94 4.07 -0.40
CA ARG A 5 12.97 5.09 -0.82
C ARG A 5 11.52 4.79 -0.42
N SER A 6 11.31 3.99 0.63
CA SER A 6 9.99 3.88 1.25
C SER A 6 9.51 5.24 1.76
N VAL A 7 8.26 5.57 1.43
CA VAL A 7 7.55 6.75 1.96
C VAL A 7 6.40 6.25 2.84
N VAL A 8 6.33 6.76 4.06
CA VAL A 8 5.37 6.36 5.07
C VAL A 8 4.74 7.61 5.66
N GLY A 9 3.41 7.67 5.61
CA GLY A 9 2.61 8.75 6.15
C GLY A 9 2.59 8.78 7.68
N ASN A 10 2.01 9.83 8.23
CA ASN A 10 1.93 10.04 9.66
C ASN A 10 1.03 8.99 10.32
N GLU A 11 1.37 8.61 11.55
CA GLU A 11 0.54 7.72 12.39
C GLU A 11 0.24 6.35 11.75
N CYS A 12 1.08 5.89 10.82
CA CYS A 12 0.96 4.55 10.26
C CYS A 12 1.46 3.49 11.26
N ARG A 13 0.79 2.33 11.29
CA ARG A 13 1.20 1.17 12.07
C ARG A 13 1.51 0.00 11.14
N PHE A 14 2.71 -0.57 11.31
CA PHE A 14 3.15 -1.74 10.56
C PHE A 14 3.48 -2.88 11.53
N SER A 15 2.92 -4.05 11.30
CA SER A 15 3.22 -5.27 12.05
C SER A 15 3.62 -6.38 11.09
N ASN A 16 4.82 -6.93 11.21
CA ASN A 16 5.32 -7.98 10.30
C ASN A 16 5.20 -7.63 8.80
N VAL A 17 5.65 -6.43 8.41
CA VAL A 17 5.57 -5.94 7.02
C VAL A 17 6.95 -5.88 6.37
N VAL A 18 7.04 -6.34 5.13
CA VAL A 18 8.16 -6.08 4.23
C VAL A 18 7.71 -5.11 3.15
N MET A 19 8.19 -3.87 3.20
CA MET A 19 7.96 -2.89 2.15
C MET A 19 9.19 -2.80 1.25
N MET A 20 9.04 -3.04 -0.05
CA MET A 20 10.15 -3.02 -1.02
C MET A 20 10.63 -1.60 -1.34
N GLY A 21 9.78 -0.58 -1.14
CA GLY A 21 10.12 0.83 -1.31
C GLY A 21 9.80 1.34 -2.71
N ALA A 22 10.69 2.14 -3.31
CA ALA A 22 10.47 2.76 -4.61
C ALA A 22 11.70 2.77 -5.51
N ASP A 23 11.46 2.66 -6.82
CA ASP A 23 12.52 2.74 -7.83
C ASP A 23 13.07 4.18 -7.97
N TYR A 24 12.27 5.19 -7.65
CA TYR A 24 12.60 6.61 -7.74
C TYR A 24 11.89 7.44 -6.67
N PHE A 25 12.40 8.62 -6.35
CA PHE A 25 11.63 9.62 -5.61
C PHE A 25 10.78 10.39 -6.61
N TYR A 26 9.49 10.56 -6.34
CA TYR A 26 8.66 11.48 -7.10
C TYR A 26 9.11 12.92 -6.79
N SER A 27 9.63 13.63 -7.79
CA SER A 27 9.90 15.07 -7.70
C SER A 27 8.59 15.83 -7.85
N GLN A 28 8.33 16.83 -7.00
CA GLN A 28 7.19 17.74 -7.10
C GLN A 28 7.16 18.60 -8.39
N GLU A 29 8.13 18.42 -9.29
CA GLU A 29 8.34 19.26 -10.48
C GLU A 29 7.58 18.78 -11.73
N ASN A 30 6.91 17.62 -11.69
CA ASN A 30 6.05 17.14 -12.78
C ASN A 30 4.61 16.90 -12.30
N PRO A 31 3.81 17.98 -12.12
CA PRO A 31 2.40 17.89 -11.77
C PRO A 31 1.50 17.40 -12.92
N SER A 32 2.06 16.96 -14.05
CA SER A 32 1.28 16.53 -15.21
C SER A 32 0.64 15.15 -15.07
N ASP A 33 1.02 14.36 -14.06
CA ASP A 33 0.25 13.19 -13.60
C ASP A 33 -0.72 13.54 -12.44
N ASP A 34 -0.70 14.80 -11.97
CA ASP A 34 -1.53 15.35 -10.88
C ASP A 34 -2.76 16.11 -11.42
N THR A 35 -3.33 15.68 -12.56
CA THR A 35 -4.60 16.20 -13.07
C THR A 35 -5.79 15.45 -12.49
N ASP A 36 -6.13 15.76 -11.25
CA ASP A 36 -7.45 16.27 -10.85
C ASP A 36 -7.41 16.49 -9.34
N GLY A 37 -8.19 17.44 -8.81
CA GLY A 37 -8.21 17.86 -7.39
C GLY A 37 -8.60 16.79 -6.35
N GLU A 38 -8.40 15.51 -6.63
CA GLU A 38 -8.44 14.41 -5.68
C GLU A 38 -7.02 14.12 -5.20
N LYS A 39 -6.82 14.10 -3.87
CA LYS A 39 -5.56 13.79 -3.19
C LYS A 39 -4.79 12.67 -3.91
N CYS A 40 -3.82 13.05 -4.74
CA CYS A 40 -2.98 12.12 -5.49
C CYS A 40 -2.35 11.15 -4.49
N VAL A 41 -2.65 9.86 -4.62
CA VAL A 41 -2.05 8.83 -3.78
C VAL A 41 -0.59 8.73 -4.21
N SER A 42 0.30 9.36 -3.44
CA SER A 42 1.74 9.28 -3.65
C SER A 42 2.22 7.84 -3.48
N VAL A 43 3.32 7.49 -4.17
CA VAL A 43 4.02 6.23 -3.90
C VAL A 43 4.34 6.12 -2.41
N GLY A 44 4.03 4.97 -1.83
CA GLY A 44 4.19 4.72 -0.40
C GLY A 44 2.86 4.41 0.28
N VAL A 45 2.82 4.65 1.58
CA VAL A 45 1.66 4.40 2.44
C VAL A 45 1.17 5.72 3.02
N GLY A 46 -0.10 6.05 2.80
CA GLY A 46 -0.75 7.26 3.28
C GLY A 46 -1.06 7.22 4.78
N ASP A 47 -1.32 8.40 5.35
CA ASP A 47 -1.51 8.63 6.79
C ASP A 47 -2.52 7.68 7.44
N ARG A 48 -2.32 7.37 8.73
CA ARG A 48 -3.22 6.59 9.59
C ARG A 48 -3.56 5.20 9.04
N SER A 49 -2.67 4.63 8.23
CA SER A 49 -2.86 3.28 7.69
C SER A 49 -2.31 2.22 8.65
N VAL A 50 -2.98 1.06 8.68
CA VAL A 50 -2.59 -0.10 9.48
C VAL A 50 -2.34 -1.27 8.55
N ILE A 51 -1.12 -1.81 8.57
CA ILE A 51 -0.73 -2.90 7.67
C ILE A 51 -0.09 -4.01 8.50
N GLU A 52 -0.63 -5.22 8.37
CA GLU A 52 -0.22 -6.41 9.12
C GLU A 52 0.07 -7.58 8.19
N ASP A 53 1.11 -8.36 8.49
CA ASP A 53 1.47 -9.61 7.82
C ASP A 53 1.46 -9.49 6.27
N SER A 54 2.20 -8.49 5.77
CA SER A 54 2.09 -8.06 4.38
C SER A 54 3.44 -7.85 3.69
N ILE A 55 3.45 -8.07 2.37
CA ILE A 55 4.51 -7.61 1.46
C ILE A 55 3.95 -6.48 0.60
N ILE A 56 4.59 -5.32 0.65
CA ILE A 56 4.26 -4.17 -0.20
C ILE A 56 5.36 -4.05 -1.24
N ASP A 57 5.04 -4.34 -2.50
CA ASP A 57 6.01 -4.27 -3.59
C ASP A 57 6.27 -2.81 -4.01
N LYS A 58 7.24 -2.62 -4.91
CA LYS A 58 7.75 -1.32 -5.28
C LYS A 58 6.68 -0.43 -5.89
N ASN A 59 6.78 0.86 -5.61
CA ASN A 59 5.95 1.90 -6.20
C ASN A 59 4.43 1.72 -5.95
N ALA A 60 4.04 0.86 -5.00
CA ALA A 60 2.65 0.79 -4.56
C ALA A 60 2.20 2.15 -4.02
N LYS A 61 0.99 2.55 -4.35
CA LYS A 61 0.34 3.81 -3.97
C LYS A 61 -0.82 3.46 -3.04
N ILE A 62 -0.58 3.53 -1.74
CA ILE A 62 -1.58 3.19 -0.73
C ILE A 62 -2.10 4.48 -0.09
N GLY A 63 -3.41 4.70 -0.19
CA GLY A 63 -4.08 5.89 0.35
C GLY A 63 -4.03 6.00 1.86
N ALA A 64 -4.60 7.09 2.39
CA ALA A 64 -4.75 7.27 3.83
C ALA A 64 -5.86 6.37 4.41
N GLU A 65 -5.77 6.06 5.70
CA GLU A 65 -6.80 5.31 6.46
C GLU A 65 -7.06 3.91 5.89
N VAL A 66 -6.04 3.32 5.27
CA VAL A 66 -6.11 1.96 4.72
C VAL A 66 -5.81 0.94 5.82
N SER A 67 -6.54 -0.17 5.84
CA SER A 67 -6.31 -1.31 6.73
C SER A 67 -6.11 -2.58 5.92
N LEU A 68 -4.93 -3.19 5.99
CA LEU A 68 -4.58 -4.41 5.26
C LEU A 68 -4.10 -5.48 6.23
N SER A 69 -4.79 -6.62 6.23
CA SER A 69 -4.39 -7.83 6.94
C SER A 69 -4.85 -9.06 6.15
N PRO A 70 -4.08 -10.15 6.15
CA PRO A 70 -4.55 -11.45 5.66
C PRO A 70 -5.51 -12.14 6.64
N ALA A 71 -5.68 -11.65 7.87
CA ALA A 71 -6.52 -12.28 8.88
C ALA A 71 -8.00 -12.35 8.44
N GLY A 72 -8.57 -13.56 8.46
CA GLY A 72 -9.95 -13.81 8.04
C GLY A 72 -10.14 -13.85 6.52
N ILE A 73 -9.06 -13.79 5.73
CA ILE A 73 -9.09 -13.97 4.28
C ILE A 73 -8.65 -15.39 3.93
N GLU A 74 -9.35 -16.01 2.98
CA GLU A 74 -9.01 -17.34 2.48
C GLU A 74 -7.70 -17.33 1.68
N ASP A 75 -6.92 -18.41 1.80
CA ASP A 75 -5.71 -18.55 0.99
C ASP A 75 -6.04 -18.58 -0.50
N GLY A 76 -5.32 -17.78 -1.28
CA GLY A 76 -5.53 -17.64 -2.71
C GLY A 76 -6.61 -16.64 -3.11
N TRP A 77 -7.21 -15.94 -2.16
CA TRP A 77 -8.04 -14.78 -2.46
C TRP A 77 -7.22 -13.70 -3.19
N SER A 78 -7.86 -13.00 -4.13
CA SER A 78 -7.26 -11.88 -4.86
C SER A 78 -8.29 -10.84 -5.27
N ASP A 79 -7.89 -9.58 -5.22
CA ASP A 79 -8.56 -8.46 -5.87
C ASP A 79 -7.65 -7.92 -6.98
N GLU A 80 -7.96 -8.30 -8.22
CA GLU A 80 -7.20 -7.89 -9.41
C GLU A 80 -7.27 -6.38 -9.67
N LYS A 81 -8.35 -5.71 -9.24
CA LYS A 81 -8.53 -4.26 -9.45
C LYS A 81 -7.63 -3.47 -8.52
N LEU A 82 -7.51 -3.91 -7.28
CA LEU A 82 -6.62 -3.31 -6.30
C LEU A 82 -5.17 -3.83 -6.40
N GLY A 83 -4.93 -4.91 -7.15
CA GLY A 83 -3.62 -5.53 -7.24
C GLY A 83 -3.19 -6.16 -5.92
N ILE A 84 -4.12 -6.81 -5.22
CA ILE A 84 -3.87 -7.43 -3.91
C ILE A 84 -4.19 -8.92 -3.99
N TYR A 85 -3.36 -9.77 -3.38
CA TYR A 85 -3.68 -11.17 -3.19
C TYR A 85 -3.14 -11.69 -1.85
N VAL A 86 -3.72 -12.78 -1.36
CA VAL A 86 -3.28 -13.45 -0.12
C VAL A 86 -2.73 -14.83 -0.46
N ARG A 87 -1.51 -15.10 0.01
CA ARG A 87 -0.86 -16.42 -0.11
C ARG A 87 -0.10 -16.77 1.16
N ASP A 88 -0.28 -17.99 1.64
CA ASP A 88 0.34 -18.55 2.84
C ASP A 88 0.18 -17.65 4.08
N GLY A 89 -0.99 -17.01 4.20
CA GLY A 89 -1.28 -16.07 5.28
C GLY A 89 -0.52 -14.75 5.18
N ILE A 90 -0.01 -14.39 4.00
CA ILE A 90 0.65 -13.11 3.72
C ILE A 90 -0.16 -12.35 2.68
N LEU A 91 -0.49 -11.09 2.97
CA LEU A 91 -1.13 -10.19 2.01
C LEU A 91 -0.05 -9.52 1.15
N VAL A 92 -0.22 -9.55 -0.17
CA VAL A 92 0.74 -8.96 -1.11
C VAL A 92 0.07 -7.84 -1.91
N VAL A 93 0.64 -6.64 -1.84
CA VAL A 93 0.30 -5.52 -2.71
C VAL A 93 1.31 -5.48 -3.85
N VAL A 94 0.86 -5.65 -5.10
CA VAL A 94 1.77 -5.76 -6.26
C VAL A 94 2.40 -4.44 -6.67
N LYS A 95 3.46 -4.53 -7.49
CA LYS A 95 4.17 -3.36 -8.02
C LYS A 95 3.20 -2.40 -8.73
N ASN A 96 3.34 -1.11 -8.44
CA ASN A 96 2.51 -0.02 -8.99
C ASN A 96 1.01 -0.10 -8.67
N ALA A 97 0.57 -1.00 -7.79
CA ALA A 97 -0.83 -1.09 -7.38
C ALA A 97 -1.31 0.22 -6.73
N VAL A 98 -2.57 0.56 -6.94
CA VAL A 98 -3.21 1.73 -6.33
C VAL A 98 -4.31 1.25 -5.40
N VAL A 99 -4.12 1.47 -4.10
CA VAL A 99 -5.07 1.14 -3.06
C VAL A 99 -5.74 2.44 -2.59
N PRO A 100 -7.03 2.66 -2.89
CA PRO A 100 -7.74 3.87 -2.52
C PRO A 100 -7.73 4.14 -1.01
N ALA A 101 -7.92 5.41 -0.63
CA ALA A 101 -8.06 5.78 0.78
C ALA A 101 -9.28 5.07 1.42
N GLY A 102 -9.15 4.68 2.68
CA GLY A 102 -10.21 4.01 3.43
C GLY A 102 -10.45 2.53 3.06
N THR A 103 -9.66 1.93 2.16
CA THR A 103 -9.75 0.50 1.84
C THR A 103 -9.48 -0.35 3.08
N LYS A 104 -10.33 -1.37 3.32
CA LYS A 104 -10.19 -2.33 4.42
C LYS A 104 -10.24 -3.74 3.88
N ILE A 105 -9.17 -4.51 4.07
CA ILE A 105 -9.07 -5.92 3.68
C ILE A 105 -8.58 -6.71 4.90
N GLY A 106 -9.30 -7.79 5.19
CA GLY A 106 -9.09 -8.61 6.37
C GLY A 106 -9.58 -7.95 7.66
N SER A 107 -9.32 -8.66 8.77
CA SER A 107 -9.66 -8.21 10.12
C SER A 107 -8.43 -7.56 10.75
N VAL A 108 -8.56 -6.29 11.15
CA VAL A 108 -7.52 -5.47 11.79
C VAL A 108 -8.10 -4.76 13.00
#